data_AF-A0A847L9T1-F1
#
_entry.id   AF-A0A847L9T1-F1
#
_cell.length_a   1.000
_cell.length_b   1.000
_cell.length_c   1.000
_cell.angle_alpha   90.00
_cell.angle_beta   90.00
_cell.angle_gamma   90.00
#
_symmetry.space_group_name_H-M   'P 1'
#
loop_
_entity.id
_entity.type
_entity.pdbx_description
1 polymer ?
#
loop_
_entity_poly.entity_id
_entity_poly.type
_entity_poly.pdbx_seq_one_letter_code
_entity_poly.pdbx_strand_id
1 'polypeptide(L)' 'MYPGTMVPVCKLCEKVIPSYHPLLNHVVIDADREVDICPECLDRIRQSQQTACATLFPTTAAKRYLTRTGRKKA' A
#
# COMPACT_ATOMS: atom_id res chain seq x y z
N MET A 1 -20.94 -24.22 -12.37
CA MET A 1 -19.58 -24.48 -11.85
C MET A 1 -18.64 -23.60 -12.65
N TYR A 2 -18.05 -22.55 -12.06
CA TYR A 2 -17.11 -21.69 -12.77
C TYR A 2 -15.70 -22.29 -12.64
N PRO A 3 -15.05 -22.67 -13.75
CA PRO A 3 -13.69 -23.18 -13.74
C PRO A 3 -12.71 -22.01 -13.52
N GLY A 4 -11.81 -22.14 -12.54
CA GLY A 4 -10.56 -21.36 -12.52
C GLY A 4 -10.67 -19.90 -12.11
N THR A 5 -11.11 -19.60 -10.89
CA THR A 5 -10.86 -18.29 -10.28
C THR A 5 -9.35 -18.14 -10.08
N MET A 6 -8.68 -17.48 -11.03
CA MET A 6 -7.28 -17.10 -10.91
C MET A 6 -7.19 -16.06 -9.80
N VAL A 7 -6.90 -16.53 -8.59
CA VAL A 7 -6.67 -15.66 -7.44
C VAL A 7 -5.40 -14.84 -7.72
N PRO A 8 -5.48 -13.50 -7.74
CA PRO A 8 -4.32 -12.68 -8.04
C PRO A 8 -3.27 -12.87 -6.94
N VAL A 9 -2.02 -12.94 -7.39
CA VAL A 9 -0.87 -13.20 -6.54
C VAL A 9 -0.16 -11.88 -6.31
N CYS A 10 0.21 -11.60 -5.07
CA CYS A 10 0.96 -10.41 -4.72
C CYS A 10 2.31 -10.39 -5.44
N LYS A 11 2.60 -9.31 -6.17
CA LYS A 11 3.86 -9.20 -6.91
C LYS A 11 5.12 -9.10 -6.03
N LEU A 12 4.95 -8.75 -4.75
CA LEU A 12 6.06 -8.54 -3.81
C LEU A 12 6.40 -9.77 -2.96
N CYS A 13 5.39 -10.51 -2.52
CA CYS A 13 5.59 -11.66 -1.62
C CYS A 13 5.13 -12.99 -2.23
N GLU A 14 4.64 -12.95 -3.47
CA GLU A 14 4.20 -14.13 -4.24
C GLU A 14 3.11 -14.97 -3.55
N LYS A 15 2.45 -14.38 -2.55
CA LYS A 15 1.32 -14.99 -1.85
C LYS A 15 0.02 -14.73 -2.59
N VAL A 16 -0.83 -15.74 -2.58
CA VAL A 16 -2.22 -15.64 -3.02
C VAL A 16 -2.95 -14.58 -2.22
N ILE A 17 -3.73 -13.73 -2.91
CA ILE A 17 -4.62 -12.76 -2.29
C ILE A 17 -6.03 -13.37 -2.23
N PRO A 18 -6.46 -13.95 -1.10
CA PRO A 18 -7.74 -14.67 -1.01
C PRO A 18 -8.96 -13.74 -1.14
N SER A 19 -8.82 -12.48 -0.75
CA SER A 19 -9.88 -11.46 -0.80
C SER A 19 -9.41 -10.26 -1.62
N TYR A 20 -9.11 -10.50 -2.89
CA TYR A 20 -8.69 -9.43 -3.78
C TYR A 20 -9.79 -8.40 -3.96
N HIS A 21 -9.47 -7.16 -3.69
CA HIS A 21 -10.34 -6.03 -3.98
C HIS A 21 -9.55 -5.02 -4.81
N PRO A 22 -9.98 -4.67 -6.03
CA PRO A 22 -9.21 -3.78 -6.91
C PRO A 22 -8.91 -2.45 -6.20
N LEU A 23 -9.87 -1.82 -5.52
CA LEU A 23 -9.61 -0.56 -4.79
C LEU A 23 -8.58 -0.63 -3.64
N LEU A 24 -8.27 -1.82 -3.13
CA LEU A 24 -7.37 -2.00 -1.97
C LEU A 24 -6.05 -2.67 -2.35
N ASN A 25 -6.07 -3.54 -3.34
CA ASN A 25 -4.93 -4.36 -3.75
C ASN A 25 -4.24 -3.81 -4.99
N HIS A 26 -4.93 -3.02 -5.78
CA HIS A 26 -4.39 -2.40 -6.98
C HIS A 26 -3.57 -1.15 -6.62
N VAL A 27 -2.32 -1.12 -7.06
CA VAL A 27 -1.40 -0.02 -6.81
C VAL A 27 -0.79 0.44 -8.12
N VAL A 28 -0.92 1.74 -8.40
CA VAL A 28 -0.26 2.39 -9.53
C VAL A 28 1.07 2.96 -9.04
N ILE A 29 2.18 2.46 -9.59
CA ILE A 29 3.54 2.89 -9.25
C ILE A 29 3.98 4.01 -10.20
N ASP A 30 3.73 3.85 -11.50
CA ASP A 30 4.01 4.83 -12.55
C ASP A 30 2.79 4.98 -13.45
N ALA A 31 2.80 6.00 -14.33
CA ALA A 31 1.70 6.32 -15.25
C ALA A 31 1.17 5.11 -16.06
N ASP A 32 2.02 4.11 -16.30
CA ASP A 32 1.70 2.89 -17.06
C ASP A 32 2.03 1.60 -16.28
N ARG A 33 2.37 1.69 -14.99
CA ARG A 33 2.74 0.52 -14.18
C ARG A 33 1.79 0.35 -13.02
N GLU A 34 0.87 -0.58 -13.22
CA GLU A 34 -0.06 -1.05 -12.21
C GLU A 34 0.33 -2.46 -11.73
N VAL A 35 0.24 -2.69 -10.42
CA VAL A 35 0.55 -3.99 -9.81
C VAL A 35 -0.44 -4.34 -8.72
N ASP A 36 -0.69 -5.64 -8.56
CA ASP A 36 -1.51 -6.17 -7.50
C ASP A 36 -0.65 -6.60 -6.30
N ILE A 37 -0.98 -6.03 -5.15
CA ILE A 37 -0.24 -6.20 -3.91
C ILE A 37 -1.20 -6.61 -2.80
N CYS A 38 -0.77 -7.52 -1.92
CA CYS A 38 -1.55 -7.87 -0.73
C CYS A 38 -1.58 -6.70 0.28
N PRO A 39 -2.61 -6.60 1.13
CA PRO A 39 -2.74 -5.50 2.08
C PRO A 39 -1.54 -5.37 3.04
N GLU A 40 -0.92 -6.50 3.43
CA GLU A 40 0.26 -6.51 4.30
C GLU A 40 1.48 -5.83 3.64
N CYS A 41 1.71 -6.11 2.36
CA CYS A 41 2.81 -5.51 1.61
C CYS A 41 2.52 -4.04 1.31
N LEU A 42 1.26 -3.69 1.03
CA LEU A 42 0.85 -2.29 0.84
C LEU A 42 1.11 -1.45 2.10
N ASP A 43 0.80 -1.98 3.28
CA ASP A 43 1.02 -1.29 4.55
C ASP A 43 2.51 -1.05 4.81
N ARG A 44 3.35 -2.06 4.54
CA ARG A 44 4.82 -1.93 4.62
C ARG A 44 5.37 -0.87 3.68
N ILE A 45 4.88 -0.80 2.44
CA ILE A 45 5.30 0.24 1.48
C ILE A 45 4.88 1.62 1.98
N ARG A 46 3.65 1.76 2.49
CA ARG A 46 3.17 3.03 3.05
C ARG A 46 4.05 3.48 4.22
N GLN A 47 4.39 2.58 5.12
CA GLN A 47 5.28 2.86 6.23
C GLN A 47 6.69 3.22 5.74
N SER A 48 7.22 2.49 4.76
CA SER A 48 8.53 2.76 4.17
C SER A 48 8.56 4.14 3.49
N GLN A 49 7.56 4.49 2.69
CA GLN A 49 7.41 5.81 2.07
C GLN A 49 7.34 6.92 3.12
N GLN A 50 6.61 6.72 4.21
CA GLN A 50 6.57 7.67 5.32
C GLN A 50 7.96 7.87 5.96
N THR A 51 8.70 6.78 6.20
CA THR A 51 10.07 6.87 6.74
C THR A 51 11.05 7.50 5.75
N ALA A 52 10.93 7.20 4.45
CA ALA A 52 11.74 7.80 3.40
C ALA A 52 11.47 9.31 3.31
N CYS A 53 10.20 9.74 3.31
CA CYS A 53 9.88 11.16 3.35
C CYS A 53 10.38 11.84 4.63
N ALA A 54 10.27 11.18 5.79
CA ALA A 54 10.73 11.74 7.06
C ALA A 54 12.27 11.86 7.14
N THR A 55 13.00 10.93 6.51
CA THR A 55 14.47 10.95 6.47
C THR A 55 15.01 11.91 5.42
N LEU A 56 14.39 11.98 4.24
CA LEU A 56 14.79 12.88 3.15
C LEU A 56 14.41 14.34 3.42
N PHE A 57 13.30 14.56 4.14
CA PHE A 57 12.84 15.89 4.52
C PHE A 57 12.70 16.01 6.04
N PRO A 58 13.82 16.07 6.78
CA PRO A 58 13.83 16.23 8.23
C PRO A 58 13.48 17.68 8.63
N THR A 59 12.37 18.20 8.12
CA THR A 59 11.87 19.54 8.45
C THR A 59 10.73 19.43 9.46
N THR A 60 10.61 20.41 10.34
CA THR A 60 9.53 20.54 11.35
C THR A 60 8.12 20.53 10.72
N ALA A 61 8.00 20.83 9.42
CA ALA A 61 6.75 20.75 8.66
C ALA A 61 6.33 19.30 8.32
N ALA A 62 7.28 18.38 8.07
CA ALA A 62 6.98 16.97 7.78
C ALA A 62 6.34 16.26 9.00
N LYS A 63 6.79 16.61 10.21
CA LYS A 63 6.17 16.16 11.48
C LYS A 63 4.68 16.55 11.59
N ARG A 64 4.25 17.66 10.98
CA ARG A 64 2.85 18.12 11.00
C ARG A 64 1.96 17.33 10.06
N TYR A 65 2.49 16.78 8.97
CA TYR A 65 1.71 15.96 8.04
C TYR A 65 1.43 14.57 8.64
N LEU A 66 2.44 13.96 9.28
CA LEU A 66 2.31 12.66 9.97
C LEU A 66 1.39 12.72 11.19
N THR A 67 1.33 13.84 11.90
CA THR A 67 0.41 14.04 13.03
C THR A 67 -1.03 14.37 12.60
N ARG A 68 -1.26 14.80 11.35
CA ARG A 68 -2.61 15.16 10.86
C ARG A 68 -3.47 13.97 10.45
N THR A 69 -2.86 12.82 10.15
CA THR A 69 -3.58 11.55 9.87
C THR A 69 -3.88 10.74 11.12
N GLY A 70 -3.44 11.19 12.30
CA GLY A 70 -3.68 10.57 13.61
C GLY A 70 -4.92 11.10 14.33
N ARG A 71 -5.99 11.51 13.63
CA ARG A 71 -7.26 11.89 14.26
C ARG A 71 -8.33 10.82 14.04
N LYS A 72 -8.23 9.71 14.77
CA LYS A 72 -9.42 8.94 15.13
C LYS A 72 -9.88 9.38 16.53
N LYS A 73 -11.14 9.84 16.58
CA LYS A 73 -12.02 9.95 17.74
C LYS A 73 -11.94 8.66 18.59
N ALA A 74 -12.16 8.62 19.90
CA ALA A 74 -12.92 9.45 20.81
C ALA A 74 -12.28 9.38 22.21
#